data_AF-A0AAU8JNH0-F1
#
_entry.id   AF-A0AAU8JNH0-F1
#
_cell.length_a   1.000
_cell.length_b   1.000
_cell.length_c   1.000
_cell.angle_alpha   90.00
_cell.angle_beta   90.00
_cell.angle_gamma   90.00
#
_symmetry.space_group_name_H-M   'P 1'
#
loop_
_entity.id
_entity.type
_entity.pdbx_description
1 polymer ?
#
loop_
_entity_poly.entity_id
_entity_poly.type
_entity_poly.pdbx_seq_one_letter_code
_entity_poly.pdbx_strand_id
1 'polypeptide(L)'
;MLDPPTLEAVQEWGPAAEGHIERRDTVITWALPAGPELTEDPWGAEPVRRWRDVRDRQPGAGTWPVTADRDRPQWDCTPLEGVGPLRFGMSPLQVAAALDGEVPDARRGRFPWRPWTGEVGVWALEEERFDRLGVSAHYGSSRVLPALAAVTVHGRTGPRVTLDGFPLIGRPVTAVEAALTRDAEDRGLGLRIGCGGDLGLAESNLFVRSTRAGDAAITEARFCAPQWEDHG
;
A
#
# COMPACT_ATOMS: atom_id res chain seq x y z
N MET A 1 -29.96 8.86 33.35
CA MET A 1 -28.50 8.65 33.45
C MET A 1 -28.25 7.28 32.86
N LEU A 2 -27.91 7.24 31.57
CA LEU A 2 -27.67 6.02 30.81
C LEU A 2 -26.16 5.87 30.71
N ASP A 3 -25.64 4.71 31.10
CA ASP A 3 -24.23 4.39 30.92
C ASP A 3 -23.85 4.49 29.44
N PRO A 4 -22.70 5.09 29.08
CA PRO A 4 -22.23 5.07 27.71
C PRO A 4 -21.93 3.62 27.31
N PRO A 5 -22.24 3.20 26.07
CA PRO A 5 -21.91 1.86 25.61
C PRO A 5 -20.38 1.71 25.57
N THR A 6 -19.86 0.90 26.49
CA THR A 6 -18.50 0.35 26.45
C THR A 6 -18.41 -0.51 25.20
N LEU A 7 -17.47 -0.20 24.31
CA LEU A 7 -17.21 -0.99 23.13
C LEU A 7 -16.36 -2.21 23.51
N GLU A 8 -16.95 -3.16 24.23
CA GLU A 8 -16.42 -4.51 24.32
C GLU A 8 -16.68 -5.18 22.97
N ALA A 9 -15.65 -5.33 22.15
CA ALA A 9 -15.75 -5.99 20.85
C ALA A 9 -15.83 -7.52 21.03
N VAL A 10 -16.96 -8.01 21.55
CA VAL A 10 -17.28 -9.43 21.54
C VAL A 10 -17.95 -9.75 20.20
N GLN A 11 -17.33 -10.64 19.42
CA GLN A 11 -17.91 -11.08 18.16
C GLN A 11 -19.00 -12.12 18.43
N GLU A 12 -20.24 -11.83 18.04
CA GLU A 12 -21.35 -12.77 18.16
C GLU A 12 -21.48 -13.64 16.92
N TRP A 13 -21.34 -14.94 17.12
CA TRP A 13 -21.49 -15.95 16.07
C TRP A 13 -22.69 -16.83 16.39
N GLY A 14 -23.46 -17.19 15.36
CA GLY A 14 -24.60 -18.08 15.52
C GLY A 14 -24.82 -18.95 14.28
N PRO A 15 -25.58 -20.04 14.39
CA PRO A 15 -25.93 -20.85 13.23
C PRO A 15 -26.82 -20.04 12.28
N ALA A 16 -26.43 -19.98 11.01
CA ALA A 16 -27.28 -19.56 9.92
C ALA A 16 -28.45 -20.54 9.77
N ALA A 17 -29.53 -20.11 9.11
CA ALA A 17 -30.69 -20.96 8.81
C ALA A 17 -30.31 -22.26 8.06
N GLU A 18 -29.15 -22.25 7.40
CA GLU A 18 -28.61 -23.33 6.57
C GLU A 18 -27.56 -24.20 7.32
N GLY A 19 -27.37 -23.97 8.62
CA GLY A 19 -26.54 -24.81 9.49
C GLY A 19 -25.03 -24.51 9.48
N HIS A 20 -24.56 -23.54 8.71
CA HIS A 20 -23.19 -23.02 8.83
C HIS A 20 -23.12 -21.92 9.90
N ILE A 21 -21.96 -21.74 10.52
CA ILE A 21 -21.75 -20.66 11.50
C ILE A 21 -21.62 -19.34 10.73
N GLU A 22 -22.54 -18.41 10.96
CA GLU A 22 -22.49 -17.06 10.41
C GLU A 22 -22.24 -16.03 11.50
N ARG A 23 -21.63 -14.93 11.06
CA ARG A 23 -21.32 -13.80 11.90
C ARG A 23 -22.55 -12.93 12.07
N ARG A 24 -22.91 -12.61 13.32
CA ARG A 24 -24.11 -11.82 13.65
C ARG A 24 -23.79 -10.38 14.07
N ASP A 25 -22.55 -10.10 14.45
CA ASP A 25 -22.07 -8.76 14.77
C ASP A 25 -21.65 -7.95 13.52
N THR A 26 -21.96 -6.66 13.52
CA THR A 26 -21.44 -5.70 12.53
C THR A 26 -20.09 -5.17 13.02
N VAL A 27 -19.01 -5.91 12.77
CA VAL A 27 -17.64 -5.46 13.11
C VAL A 27 -16.84 -5.23 11.85
N ILE A 28 -16.25 -4.04 11.79
CA ILE A 28 -15.39 -3.57 10.72
C ILE A 28 -14.02 -4.23 10.89
N THR A 29 -13.69 -5.19 10.05
CA THR A 29 -12.38 -5.88 10.04
C THR A 29 -11.29 -5.10 9.31
N TRP A 30 -11.69 -4.12 8.50
CA TRP A 30 -10.83 -3.29 7.66
C TRP A 30 -11.23 -1.83 7.79
N ALA A 31 -10.30 -0.97 8.24
CA ALA A 31 -10.55 0.46 8.39
C ALA A 31 -9.56 1.26 7.54
N LEU A 32 -10.10 2.27 6.83
CA LEU A 32 -9.33 3.30 6.14
C LEU A 32 -9.45 4.60 6.95
N PRO A 33 -8.55 4.86 7.92
CA PRO A 33 -8.48 6.17 8.56
C PRO A 33 -7.90 7.23 7.61
N ALA A 34 -8.60 8.36 7.48
CA ALA A 34 -8.12 9.53 6.76
C ALA A 34 -8.37 10.78 7.62
N GLY A 35 -7.35 11.55 7.95
CA GLY A 35 -7.47 12.84 8.65
C GLY A 35 -6.22 13.29 9.40
N PRO A 36 -5.97 14.62 9.50
CA PRO A 36 -4.80 15.18 10.18
C PRO A 36 -4.83 14.97 11.70
N GLU A 37 -6.01 14.83 12.32
CA GLU A 37 -6.14 14.55 13.76
C GLU A 37 -5.55 13.18 14.21
N LEU A 38 -5.40 12.22 13.31
CA LEU A 38 -4.76 10.92 13.57
C LEU A 38 -3.24 10.94 13.36
N THR A 39 -2.69 12.10 12.98
CA THR A 39 -1.26 12.32 12.76
C THR A 39 -0.52 12.62 14.06
N GLU A 40 -1.18 13.25 15.04
CA GLU A 40 -0.54 13.77 16.25
C GLU A 40 -0.49 12.73 17.39
N ASP A 41 -1.53 11.89 17.54
CA ASP A 41 -1.56 10.81 18.52
C ASP A 41 -2.43 9.62 18.04
N PRO A 42 -1.85 8.65 17.32
CA PRO A 42 -2.59 7.50 16.79
C PRO A 42 -2.99 6.48 17.86
N TRP A 43 -2.57 6.65 19.12
CA TRP A 43 -2.75 5.67 20.21
C TRP A 43 -3.58 6.21 21.39
N GLY A 44 -3.77 7.53 21.50
CA GLY A 44 -4.54 8.19 22.57
C GLY A 44 -5.98 8.57 22.23
N ALA A 45 -6.43 8.36 20.98
CA ALA A 45 -7.82 8.58 20.61
C ALA A 45 -8.71 7.37 20.95
N GLU A 46 -9.87 7.61 21.57
CA GLU A 46 -10.91 6.58 21.76
C GLU A 46 -11.22 5.88 20.42
N PRO A 47 -11.54 4.56 20.43
CA PRO A 47 -11.82 3.80 19.22
C PRO A 47 -12.85 4.53 18.34
N VAL A 48 -12.37 4.91 17.16
CA VAL A 48 -12.95 5.80 16.15
C VAL A 48 -14.48 5.80 16.09
N ARG A 49 -15.12 6.87 16.60
CA ARG A 49 -16.55 7.19 16.37
C ARG A 49 -16.81 8.07 15.15
N ARG A 50 -15.78 8.55 14.44
CA ARG A 50 -15.95 9.39 13.24
C ARG A 50 -15.42 8.69 12.00
N TRP A 51 -16.36 8.13 11.25
CA TRP A 51 -16.19 7.88 9.83
C TRP A 51 -15.93 9.20 9.11
N ARG A 52 -14.84 9.30 8.32
CA ARG A 52 -14.86 10.19 7.15
C ARG A 52 -15.70 9.49 6.10
N ASP A 53 -16.86 10.05 5.82
CA ASP A 53 -17.66 9.64 4.69
C ASP A 53 -16.89 9.96 3.41
N VAL A 54 -16.46 8.93 2.68
CA VAL A 54 -15.75 9.07 1.38
C VAL A 54 -16.63 9.76 0.31
N ARG A 55 -17.92 9.99 0.58
CA ARG A 55 -18.80 10.85 -0.23
C ARG A 55 -18.46 12.34 -0.12
N ASP A 56 -17.75 12.77 0.94
CA ASP A 56 -17.28 14.15 1.12
C ASP A 56 -15.95 14.42 0.40
N ARG A 57 -15.39 13.43 -0.31
CA ARG A 57 -14.40 13.72 -1.35
C ARG A 57 -15.13 14.59 -2.37
N GLN A 58 -14.85 15.89 -2.35
CA GLN A 58 -15.17 16.76 -3.47
C GLN A 58 -14.65 16.03 -4.72
N PRO A 59 -15.52 15.58 -5.64
CA PRO A 59 -15.07 14.86 -6.82
C PRO A 59 -14.04 15.77 -7.48
N GLY A 60 -12.78 15.32 -7.47
CA GLY A 60 -11.69 16.13 -8.00
C GLY A 60 -12.08 16.53 -9.40
N ALA A 61 -12.09 17.84 -9.66
CA ALA A 61 -12.58 18.42 -10.90
C ALA A 61 -11.86 17.80 -12.10
N GLY A 62 -12.41 16.73 -12.67
CA GLY A 62 -12.11 16.12 -13.98
C GLY A 62 -10.64 15.77 -14.32
N THR A 63 -9.67 16.10 -13.47
CA THR A 63 -8.26 16.15 -13.84
C THR A 63 -7.53 15.19 -12.92
N TRP A 64 -7.31 13.97 -13.40
CA TRP A 64 -6.38 13.05 -12.78
C TRP A 64 -4.99 13.72 -12.82
N PRO A 65 -4.41 14.12 -11.69
CA PRO A 65 -3.14 14.82 -11.72
C PRO A 65 -2.08 13.88 -12.29
N VAL A 66 -1.46 14.30 -13.39
CA VAL A 66 -0.32 13.61 -14.00
C VAL A 66 0.84 14.58 -13.99
N THR A 67 1.87 14.26 -13.21
CA THR A 67 3.11 15.03 -13.18
C THR A 67 3.87 14.76 -14.47
N ALA A 68 4.25 15.82 -15.19
CA ALA A 68 5.03 15.69 -16.41
C ALA A 68 6.41 15.09 -16.09
N ASP A 69 6.93 14.25 -16.99
CA ASP A 69 8.16 13.48 -16.75
C ASP A 69 9.35 14.35 -16.31
N ARG A 70 9.51 15.53 -16.91
CA ARG A 70 10.58 16.49 -16.60
C ARG A 70 10.53 17.05 -15.17
N ASP A 71 9.34 17.08 -14.57
CA ASP A 71 9.09 17.67 -13.25
C ASP A 71 9.18 16.58 -12.16
N ARG A 72 9.38 15.32 -12.54
CA ARG A 72 9.51 14.20 -11.60
C ARG A 72 10.95 14.09 -11.09
N PRO A 73 11.14 13.98 -9.77
CA PRO A 73 12.44 13.64 -9.21
C PRO A 73 12.90 12.27 -9.72
N GLN A 74 14.20 12.09 -9.86
CA GLN A 74 14.78 10.81 -10.26
C GLN A 74 15.23 10.05 -9.01
N TRP A 75 14.78 8.81 -8.88
CA TRP A 75 15.14 7.91 -7.80
C TRP A 75 15.86 6.70 -8.38
N ASP A 76 16.99 6.37 -7.76
CA ASP A 76 17.68 5.11 -8.02
C ASP A 76 16.96 3.97 -7.31
N CYS A 77 16.96 2.78 -7.90
CA CYS A 77 16.51 1.57 -7.22
C CYS A 77 17.66 0.57 -7.13
N THR A 78 17.80 -0.02 -5.95
CA THR A 78 18.62 -1.21 -5.76
C THR A 78 17.65 -2.35 -5.44
N PRO A 79 17.47 -3.33 -6.35
CA PRO A 79 16.55 -4.44 -6.15
C PRO A 79 16.75 -5.08 -4.78
N LEU A 80 15.66 -5.46 -4.12
CA LEU A 80 15.66 -6.11 -2.81
C LEU A 80 16.22 -5.29 -1.63
N GLU A 81 16.75 -4.08 -1.85
CA GLU A 81 17.29 -3.21 -0.80
C GLU A 81 16.45 -1.95 -0.58
N GLY A 82 16.01 -1.28 -1.65
CA GLY A 82 15.20 -0.07 -1.54
C GLY A 82 15.06 0.74 -2.82
N VAL A 83 14.34 1.85 -2.71
CA VAL A 83 14.03 2.75 -3.83
C VAL A 83 14.07 4.21 -3.37
N GLY A 84 14.84 5.03 -4.09
CA GLY A 84 15.12 6.41 -3.74
C GLY A 84 15.71 6.54 -2.32
N PRO A 85 15.11 7.35 -1.44
CA PRO A 85 15.56 7.48 -0.05
C PRO A 85 15.07 6.32 0.85
N LEU A 86 14.13 5.49 0.38
CA LEU A 86 13.52 4.45 1.18
C LEU A 86 14.37 3.16 1.15
N ARG A 87 14.48 2.51 2.30
CA ARG A 87 15.14 1.20 2.46
C ARG A 87 14.20 0.22 3.14
N PHE A 88 14.18 -1.02 2.68
CA PHE A 88 13.37 -2.05 3.32
C PHE A 88 13.84 -2.29 4.76
N GLY A 89 12.89 -2.55 5.65
CA GLY A 89 13.12 -2.65 7.09
C GLY A 89 12.93 -1.34 7.86
N MET A 90 12.80 -0.19 7.19
CA MET A 90 12.50 1.09 7.86
C MET A 90 11.17 1.04 8.62
N SER A 91 11.12 1.61 9.82
CA SER A 91 9.87 1.86 10.54
C SER A 91 9.09 3.02 9.89
N PRO A 92 7.79 3.19 10.19
CA PRO A 92 7.00 4.32 9.67
C PRO A 92 7.63 5.69 9.96
N LEU A 93 8.19 5.87 11.16
CA LEU A 93 8.89 7.10 11.53
C LEU A 93 10.14 7.33 10.68
N GLN A 94 10.90 6.27 10.38
CA GLN A 94 12.08 6.35 9.52
C GLN A 94 11.68 6.63 8.06
N VAL A 95 10.56 6.07 7.59
CA VAL A 95 10.00 6.37 6.26
C VAL A 95 9.65 7.86 6.16
N ALA A 96 8.90 8.40 7.12
CA ALA A 96 8.56 9.81 7.14
C ALA A 96 9.81 10.69 7.16
N ALA A 97 10.81 10.37 8.00
CA ALA A 97 12.07 11.10 8.06
C ALA A 97 12.87 11.04 6.74
N ALA A 98 12.89 9.88 6.07
CA ALA A 98 13.57 9.71 4.78
C ALA A 98 12.86 10.47 3.64
N LEU A 99 11.58 10.77 3.80
CA LEU A 99 10.77 11.57 2.88
C LEU A 99 10.69 13.04 3.34
N ASP A 100 11.76 13.59 3.92
CA ASP A 100 11.83 14.98 4.40
C ASP A 100 10.78 15.36 5.46
N GLY A 101 10.37 14.41 6.29
CA GLY A 101 9.39 14.62 7.35
C GLY A 101 7.94 14.66 6.85
N GLU A 102 7.68 14.16 5.64
CA GLU A 102 6.34 14.11 5.09
C GLU A 102 5.36 13.34 5.96
N VAL A 103 4.15 13.89 6.06
CA VAL A 103 3.02 13.26 6.71
C VAL A 103 2.22 12.48 5.67
N PRO A 104 1.87 11.22 5.93
CA PRO A 104 1.04 10.44 5.00
C PRO A 104 -0.37 11.03 4.89
N ASP A 105 -0.87 11.11 3.66
CA ASP A 105 -2.23 11.56 3.33
C ASP A 105 -3.29 10.53 3.74
N ALA A 106 -2.92 9.25 3.76
CA ALA A 106 -3.79 8.17 4.20
C ALA A 106 -3.01 7.02 4.83
N ARG A 107 -3.63 6.33 5.78
CA ARG A 107 -3.13 5.10 6.38
C ARG A 107 -4.15 3.99 6.18
N ARG A 108 -3.67 2.79 5.85
CA ARG A 108 -4.47 1.57 5.83
C ARG A 108 -3.90 0.60 6.83
N GLY A 109 -4.77 -0.06 7.56
CA GLY A 109 -4.39 -1.14 8.46
C GLY A 109 -5.57 -2.05 8.75
N ARG A 110 -5.28 -3.10 9.51
CA ARG A 110 -6.28 -4.07 9.94
C ARG A 110 -6.19 -4.31 11.44
N PHE A 111 -7.29 -4.72 12.05
CA PHE A 111 -7.24 -5.33 13.37
C PHE A 111 -7.08 -6.84 13.18
N PRO A 112 -5.90 -7.42 13.46
CA PRO A 112 -5.66 -8.83 13.23
C PRO A 112 -6.54 -9.64 14.19
N TRP A 113 -7.44 -10.44 13.62
CA TRP A 113 -8.25 -11.38 14.37
C TRP A 113 -7.44 -12.63 14.71
N ARG A 114 -7.51 -13.07 15.97
CA ARG A 114 -6.83 -14.28 16.45
C ARG A 114 -7.86 -15.40 16.69
N PRO A 115 -8.05 -16.33 15.74
CA PRO A 115 -9.09 -17.37 15.82
C PRO A 115 -9.02 -18.19 17.12
N TRP A 116 -7.81 -18.44 17.58
CA TRP A 116 -7.51 -19.35 18.69
C TRP A 116 -7.76 -18.72 20.06
N THR A 117 -7.74 -17.39 20.16
CA THR A 117 -7.97 -16.66 21.41
C THR A 117 -9.33 -15.94 21.42
N GLY A 118 -9.99 -15.80 20.26
CA GLY A 118 -11.22 -15.04 20.12
C GLY A 118 -11.01 -13.52 20.26
N GLU A 119 -9.76 -13.08 20.35
CA GLU A 119 -9.41 -11.68 20.61
C GLU A 119 -9.16 -10.92 19.30
N VAL A 120 -9.63 -9.67 19.28
CA VAL A 120 -9.24 -8.67 18.30
C VAL A 120 -7.89 -8.09 18.74
N GLY A 121 -6.84 -8.30 17.94
CA GLY A 121 -5.51 -7.76 18.23
C GLY A 121 -5.43 -6.25 18.06
N VAL A 122 -4.26 -5.67 18.38
CA VAL A 122 -3.99 -4.23 18.18
C VAL A 122 -3.96 -3.90 16.68
N TRP A 123 -4.44 -2.69 16.32
CA TRP A 123 -4.38 -2.18 14.95
C TRP A 123 -2.97 -2.33 14.36
N ALA A 124 -2.89 -2.98 13.21
CA ALA A 124 -1.66 -3.21 12.49
C ALA A 124 -1.65 -2.36 11.21
N LEU A 125 -0.71 -1.42 11.14
CA LEU A 125 -0.45 -0.62 9.95
C LEU A 125 0.02 -1.53 8.80
N GLU A 126 -0.57 -1.34 7.63
CA GLU A 126 -0.23 -2.07 6.41
C GLU A 126 0.25 -1.14 5.30
N GLU A 127 -0.30 0.07 5.19
CA GLU A 127 0.07 1.01 4.14
C GLU A 127 0.04 2.45 4.66
N GLU A 128 1.03 3.25 4.26
CA GLU A 128 1.00 4.71 4.31
C GLU A 128 1.12 5.28 2.90
N ARG A 129 0.23 6.22 2.54
CA ARG A 129 0.17 6.84 1.21
C ARG A 129 0.64 8.29 1.29
N PHE A 130 1.56 8.67 0.43
CA PHE A 130 2.14 10.01 0.29
C PHE A 130 1.81 10.54 -1.11
N ASP A 131 0.65 11.16 -1.27
CA ASP A 131 0.12 11.66 -2.54
C ASP A 131 1.00 12.75 -3.15
N ARG A 132 1.55 13.63 -2.30
CA ARG A 132 2.45 14.70 -2.74
C ARG A 132 3.69 14.16 -3.45
N LEU A 133 4.21 13.03 -2.98
CA LEU A 133 5.38 12.35 -3.54
C LEU A 133 5.03 11.27 -4.55
N GLY A 134 3.75 10.87 -4.65
CA GLY A 134 3.29 9.78 -5.50
C GLY A 134 3.88 8.43 -5.10
N VAL A 135 3.90 8.13 -3.79
CA VAL A 135 4.46 6.89 -3.25
C VAL A 135 3.53 6.29 -2.20
N SER A 136 3.40 4.97 -2.16
CA SER A 136 2.82 4.23 -1.04
C SER A 136 3.88 3.33 -0.41
N ALA A 137 4.04 3.42 0.91
CA ALA A 137 4.85 2.54 1.74
C ALA A 137 3.98 1.40 2.29
N HIS A 138 4.41 0.15 2.11
CA HIS A 138 3.70 -1.04 2.56
C HIS A 138 4.51 -1.75 3.65
N TYR A 139 3.86 -2.13 4.73
CA TYR A 139 4.49 -2.66 5.93
C TYR A 139 4.20 -4.15 6.11
N GLY A 140 5.25 -4.91 6.38
CA GLY A 140 5.17 -6.30 6.80
C GLY A 140 4.50 -6.42 8.16
N SER A 141 3.61 -7.40 8.32
CA SER A 141 3.08 -7.77 9.63
C SER A 141 4.12 -8.57 10.42
N SER A 142 5.22 -7.92 10.83
CA SER A 142 6.10 -8.47 11.86
C SER A 142 5.40 -8.37 13.22
N ARG A 143 5.64 -9.33 14.12
CA ARG A 143 4.94 -9.42 15.42
C ARG A 143 5.34 -8.34 16.43
N VAL A 144 6.33 -7.50 16.13
CA VAL A 144 6.91 -6.55 17.10
C VAL A 144 6.71 -5.10 16.66
N LEU A 145 7.10 -4.73 15.44
CA LEU A 145 6.90 -3.39 14.88
C LEU A 145 6.66 -3.47 13.35
N PRO A 146 5.85 -2.56 12.77
CA PRO A 146 5.71 -2.47 11.32
C PRO A 146 7.06 -2.08 10.70
N ALA A 147 7.46 -2.82 9.68
CA ALA A 147 8.70 -2.60 8.94
C ALA A 147 8.38 -2.54 7.45
N LEU A 148 8.96 -1.57 6.76
CA LEU A 148 8.76 -1.34 5.34
C LEU A 148 9.16 -2.59 4.57
N ALA A 149 8.19 -3.18 3.88
CA ALA A 149 8.36 -4.43 3.16
C ALA A 149 8.11 -4.28 1.66
N ALA A 150 7.35 -3.26 1.24
CA ALA A 150 7.28 -2.88 -0.16
C ALA A 150 7.07 -1.37 -0.33
N VAL A 151 7.42 -0.85 -1.49
CA VAL A 151 7.18 0.53 -1.90
C VAL A 151 6.53 0.52 -3.26
N THR A 152 5.38 1.17 -3.41
CA THR A 152 4.73 1.39 -4.70
C THR A 152 4.98 2.83 -5.14
N VAL A 153 5.63 3.01 -6.29
CA VAL A 153 5.82 4.32 -6.93
C VAL A 153 4.71 4.52 -7.95
N HIS A 154 3.87 5.53 -7.72
CA HIS A 154 2.64 5.75 -8.50
C HIS A 154 2.98 6.25 -9.90
N GLY A 155 2.38 5.64 -10.93
CA GLY A 155 2.69 5.97 -12.33
C GLY A 155 2.39 7.41 -12.73
N ARG A 156 1.39 8.03 -12.12
CA ARG A 156 0.91 9.37 -12.49
C ARG A 156 1.72 10.51 -11.88
N THR A 157 2.13 10.37 -10.63
CA THR A 157 2.68 11.47 -9.83
C THR A 157 4.03 11.15 -9.22
N GLY A 158 4.40 9.87 -9.17
CA GLY A 158 5.60 9.41 -8.50
C GLY A 158 6.90 9.74 -9.23
N PRO A 159 8.04 9.59 -8.52
CA PRO A 159 9.38 9.75 -9.07
C PRO A 159 9.64 8.87 -10.29
N ARG A 160 10.58 9.28 -11.13
CA ARG A 160 11.13 8.42 -12.17
C ARG A 160 12.05 7.41 -11.53
N VAL A 161 11.87 6.14 -11.90
CA VAL A 161 12.74 5.04 -11.48
C VAL A 161 13.16 4.27 -12.72
N THR A 162 14.44 3.91 -12.78
CA THR A 162 15.02 3.09 -13.84
C THR A 162 15.58 1.80 -13.26
N LEU A 163 15.27 0.67 -13.88
CA LEU A 163 15.91 -0.62 -13.58
C LEU A 163 16.79 -1.01 -14.76
N ASP A 164 18.09 -1.23 -14.54
CA ASP A 164 19.05 -1.61 -15.58
C ASP A 164 19.00 -0.68 -16.83
N GLY A 165 18.74 0.61 -16.61
CA GLY A 165 18.60 1.62 -17.68
C GLY A 165 17.20 1.72 -18.30
N PHE A 166 16.26 0.85 -17.94
CA PHE A 166 14.88 0.88 -18.42
C PHE A 166 13.99 1.73 -17.51
N PRO A 167 13.33 2.79 -18.03
CA PRO A 167 12.41 3.60 -17.24
C PRO A 167 11.13 2.82 -16.94
N LEU A 168 10.76 2.76 -15.66
CA LEU A 168 9.62 1.96 -15.19
C LEU A 168 8.35 2.76 -14.92
N ILE A 169 8.44 4.03 -14.54
CA ILE A 169 7.30 4.79 -14.01
C ILE A 169 6.68 5.68 -15.09
N GLY A 170 5.35 5.64 -15.21
CA GLY A 170 4.59 6.52 -16.09
C GLY A 170 4.77 6.25 -17.58
N ARG A 171 5.20 5.04 -17.95
CA ARG A 171 5.42 4.62 -19.34
C ARG A 171 4.23 3.82 -19.86
N PRO A 172 4.04 3.68 -21.18
CA PRO A 172 3.05 2.76 -21.71
C PRO A 172 3.32 1.33 -21.21
N VAL A 173 2.31 0.67 -20.64
CA VAL A 173 2.43 -0.68 -20.06
C VAL A 173 3.04 -1.67 -21.05
N THR A 174 2.53 -1.68 -22.29
CA THR A 174 3.00 -2.54 -23.37
C THR A 174 4.47 -2.36 -23.71
N ALA A 175 5.01 -1.15 -23.59
CA ALA A 175 6.41 -0.87 -23.88
C ALA A 175 7.33 -1.42 -22.78
N VAL A 176 6.91 -1.31 -21.51
CA VAL A 176 7.69 -1.82 -20.37
C VAL A 176 7.63 -3.34 -20.30
N GLU A 177 6.46 -3.94 -20.50
CA GLU A 177 6.31 -5.41 -20.56
C GLU A 177 7.19 -6.01 -21.65
N ALA A 178 7.16 -5.45 -22.87
CA ALA A 178 8.00 -5.94 -23.97
C ALA A 178 9.51 -5.80 -23.68
N ALA A 179 9.92 -4.74 -22.98
CA ALA A 179 11.31 -4.55 -22.58
C ALA A 179 11.73 -5.56 -21.51
N LEU A 180 10.89 -5.80 -20.50
CA LEU A 180 11.16 -6.78 -19.44
C LEU A 180 11.18 -8.21 -19.96
N THR A 181 10.27 -8.57 -20.87
CA THR A 181 10.30 -9.89 -21.52
C THR A 181 11.60 -10.10 -22.27
N ARG A 182 12.04 -9.10 -23.05
CA ARG A 182 13.30 -9.19 -23.80
C ARG A 182 14.52 -9.27 -22.86
N ASP A 183 14.58 -8.44 -21.82
CA ASP A 183 15.67 -8.48 -20.84
C ASP A 183 15.75 -9.85 -20.14
N ALA A 184 14.59 -10.41 -19.79
CA ALA A 184 14.50 -11.74 -19.22
C ALA A 184 15.00 -12.82 -20.18
N GLU A 185 14.63 -12.75 -21.47
CA GLU A 185 15.12 -13.66 -22.51
C GLU A 185 16.64 -13.54 -22.70
N ASP A 186 17.15 -12.32 -22.85
CA ASP A 186 18.57 -12.03 -23.12
C ASP A 186 19.48 -12.47 -21.96
N ARG A 187 18.99 -12.35 -20.71
CA ARG A 187 19.73 -12.72 -19.50
C ARG A 187 19.43 -14.13 -18.98
N GLY A 188 18.51 -14.84 -19.61
CA GLY A 188 18.04 -16.15 -19.15
C GLY A 188 17.34 -16.11 -17.77
N LEU A 189 16.72 -14.97 -17.43
CA LEU A 189 15.97 -14.79 -16.19
C LEU A 189 14.52 -15.27 -16.33
N GLY A 190 13.93 -15.70 -15.23
CA GLY A 190 12.50 -16.03 -15.18
C GLY A 190 11.62 -14.78 -15.06
N LEU A 191 10.45 -14.81 -15.70
CA LEU A 191 9.36 -13.87 -15.43
C LEU A 191 8.48 -14.41 -14.30
N ARG A 192 7.96 -13.51 -13.46
CA ARG A 192 6.93 -13.78 -12.45
C ARG A 192 5.68 -12.99 -12.76
N ILE A 193 4.54 -13.57 -12.44
CA ILE A 193 3.25 -12.88 -12.45
C ILE A 193 2.80 -12.76 -11.00
N GLY A 194 2.61 -11.53 -10.53
CA GLY A 194 2.09 -11.23 -9.20
C GLY A 194 0.61 -11.58 -9.06
N CYS A 195 0.07 -11.56 -7.84
CA CYS A 195 -1.34 -11.88 -7.61
C CYS A 195 -2.30 -10.89 -8.28
N GLY A 196 -1.85 -9.66 -8.57
CA GLY A 196 -2.59 -8.66 -9.33
C GLY A 196 -2.58 -8.88 -10.86
N GLY A 197 -1.87 -9.90 -11.37
CA GLY A 197 -1.60 -10.08 -12.79
C GLY A 197 -0.41 -9.24 -13.30
N ASP A 198 0.30 -8.58 -12.39
CA ASP A 198 1.42 -7.69 -12.68
C ASP A 198 2.67 -8.47 -13.07
N LEU A 199 3.39 -8.00 -14.10
CA LEU A 199 4.62 -8.65 -14.57
C LEU A 199 5.83 -8.25 -13.73
N GLY A 200 6.65 -9.21 -13.33
CA GLY A 200 7.89 -9.00 -12.59
C GLY A 200 9.06 -9.83 -13.08
N LEU A 201 10.28 -9.42 -12.75
CA LEU A 201 11.49 -10.22 -12.94
C LEU A 201 11.75 -11.05 -11.68
N ALA A 202 11.92 -12.37 -11.84
CA ALA A 202 11.95 -13.32 -10.72
C ALA A 202 12.99 -12.99 -9.63
N GLU A 203 14.14 -12.45 -10.01
CA GLU A 203 15.25 -12.17 -9.08
C GLU A 203 15.15 -10.80 -8.39
N SER A 204 14.24 -9.93 -8.82
CA SER A 204 14.20 -8.53 -8.37
C SER A 204 13.12 -8.21 -7.33
N ASN A 205 12.20 -9.17 -7.10
CA ASN A 205 10.93 -8.98 -6.36
C ASN A 205 10.27 -7.62 -6.67
N LEU A 206 10.21 -7.30 -7.96
CA LEU A 206 9.61 -6.09 -8.52
C LEU A 206 8.42 -6.47 -9.40
N PHE A 207 7.34 -5.70 -9.29
CA PHE A 207 6.13 -5.89 -10.07
C PHE A 207 5.76 -4.59 -10.79
N VAL A 208 5.66 -4.63 -12.11
CA VAL A 208 5.14 -3.55 -12.93
C VAL A 208 3.63 -3.68 -12.99
N ARG A 209 2.95 -2.69 -12.44
CA ARG A 209 1.48 -2.63 -12.40
C ARG A 209 0.96 -1.60 -13.38
N SER A 210 -0.31 -1.72 -13.72
CA SER A 210 -0.99 -0.76 -14.60
C SER A 210 -1.89 0.18 -13.81
N THR A 211 -1.84 1.47 -14.17
CA THR A 211 -2.74 2.49 -13.64
C THR A 211 -3.25 3.38 -14.76
N ARG A 212 -4.46 3.93 -14.61
CA ARG A 212 -5.10 4.73 -15.65
C ARG A 212 -4.66 6.19 -15.57
N ALA A 213 -4.26 6.77 -16.69
CA ALA A 213 -3.98 8.19 -16.88
C ALA A 213 -4.78 8.71 -18.09
N GLY A 214 -5.98 9.26 -17.82
CA GLY A 214 -6.92 9.61 -18.88
C GLY A 214 -7.35 8.37 -19.65
N ASP A 215 -7.11 8.36 -20.97
CA ASP A 215 -7.44 7.23 -21.84
C ASP A 215 -6.31 6.21 -22.01
N ALA A 216 -5.14 6.46 -21.41
CA ALA A 216 -4.00 5.56 -21.46
C ALA A 216 -3.86 4.73 -20.17
N ALA A 217 -3.35 3.51 -20.31
CA ALA A 217 -2.78 2.75 -19.19
C ALA A 217 -1.27 3.02 -19.14
N ILE A 218 -0.79 3.45 -17.99
CA ILE A 218 0.62 3.72 -17.72
C ILE A 218 1.12 2.83 -16.59
N THR A 219 2.43 2.65 -16.53
CA THR A 219 3.08 1.82 -15.53
C THR A 219 3.23 2.53 -14.20
N GLU A 220 2.98 1.78 -13.13
CA GLU A 220 3.50 2.00 -11.79
C GLU A 220 4.38 0.79 -11.43
N ALA A 221 5.21 0.91 -10.38
CA ALA A 221 6.06 -0.20 -9.97
C ALA A 221 6.03 -0.39 -8.46
N ARG A 222 5.92 -1.65 -8.04
CA ARG A 222 6.04 -2.09 -6.65
C ARG A 222 7.38 -2.81 -6.47
N PHE A 223 8.20 -2.27 -5.57
CA PHE A 223 9.48 -2.82 -5.18
C PHE A 223 9.31 -3.50 -3.82
N CYS A 224 9.69 -4.77 -3.71
CA CYS A 224 9.46 -5.58 -2.52
C CYS A 224 10.77 -6.06 -1.89
N ALA A 225 10.77 -6.18 -0.57
CA ALA A 225 11.82 -6.88 0.17
C ALA A 225 11.82 -8.38 -0.19
N PRO A 226 12.95 -9.11 -0.07
CA PRO A 226 13.04 -10.53 -0.43
C PRO A 226 11.94 -11.42 0.16
N GLN A 227 11.57 -11.15 1.41
CA GLN A 227 10.62 -11.93 2.19
C GLN A 227 9.15 -11.53 1.96
N TRP A 228 8.88 -10.50 1.17
CA TRP A 228 7.54 -10.03 0.90
C TRP A 228 6.92 -10.81 -0.26
N GLU A 229 5.73 -11.35 -0.03
CA GLU A 229 4.88 -11.93 -1.06
C GLU A 229 3.86 -10.88 -1.50
N ASP A 230 3.75 -10.63 -2.81
CA ASP A 230 2.79 -9.65 -3.32
C ASP A 230 1.36 -10.17 -3.14
N HIS A 231 0.67 -9.64 -2.14
CA HIS A 231 -0.71 -9.98 -1.82
C HIS A 231 -1.70 -9.01 -2.47
N GLY A 232 -1.62 -8.82 -3.80
CA GLY A 232 -2.65 -8.12 -4.62
C GLY A 232 -2.90 -6.65 -4.28
#